data_AF-A0A1I3GIK3-F1
#
_entry.id   AF-A0A1I3GIK3-F1
#
_cell.length_a   1.000
_cell.length_b   1.000
_cell.length_c   1.000
_cell.angle_alpha   90.00
_cell.angle_beta   90.00
_cell.angle_gamma   90.00
#
_symmetry.space_group_name_H-M   'P 1'
#
loop_
_entity.id
_entity.type
_entity.pdbx_description
1 polymer ?
#
loop_
_entity_poly.entity_id
_entity_poly.type
_entity_poly.pdbx_seq_one_letter_code
_entity_poly.pdbx_strand_id
1 'polypeptide(L)'
;MKKRFVVILATFMLAVLTACGNKNQGTESATSEIQASDIKESEEAVELTQEELDSFTELFGTSEYNGFVVRPFNDVNDIDWAEVFFNGAGIAATDVSEEESDNAYKHFGDDCGDLITLRADDIDSFVESHTGIKDDIKDQIGYDYIEEYDSYYALHGDTNWMSYECTSGIKLGDLYVVEMHNVPPEDVEWHAWDTPDIELTFEKNGDVYRMISNVWFWEDGNDPAQTFDINVPGHENGRVITYQGDTKTGKAANIVVTADGKRVCWLGTWFLDDERVSTDFITIKAVGIFDFSADGVDDIVVVAEDTEGDEHVGLYEYQFVYGSEGYNYHADASDWISTYYSEELNIPNVKEYLLGDNQKAVYPTWKEAYKQVVRLTNLDDSYSYNLIYLDDDDVPELVVDNYGYYFFLYSYKDGHVVPVGEDFGYGAGGIADYEYVPKKNCIRYWNSDYAGIVCDLHFISIHDGKIVYDYTCQMDNYDDLDGNGYPSEDEMTDEALAKAEGKTSYSADDKSLSQDEIQKKIEQLQEYEYETIHGQYDSVDFYDVMAKM
;
A
#
# COMPACT_ATOMS: atom_id res chain seq x y z
N MET A 1 -50.48 -16.25 14.37
CA MET A 1 -49.92 -17.47 13.77
C MET A 1 -48.49 -17.59 14.23
N LYS A 2 -48.11 -18.76 14.76
CA LYS A 2 -46.83 -19.02 15.41
C LYS A 2 -45.72 -19.24 14.38
N LYS A 3 -44.55 -18.63 14.67
CA LYS A 3 -43.16 -19.09 14.50
C LYS A 3 -42.73 -19.72 13.17
N ARG A 4 -41.55 -19.30 12.69
CA ARG A 4 -40.38 -20.17 12.52
C ARG A 4 -39.09 -19.34 12.50
N PHE A 5 -38.44 -19.30 13.66
CA PHE A 5 -37.00 -19.15 13.79
C PHE A 5 -36.35 -20.40 13.18
N VAL A 6 -35.36 -20.22 12.31
CA VAL A 6 -34.43 -21.28 11.92
C VAL A 6 -33.24 -21.11 12.85
N VAL A 7 -33.12 -22.04 13.81
CA VAL A 7 -31.92 -22.25 14.62
C VAL A 7 -31.11 -23.29 13.88
N ILE A 8 -29.94 -22.91 13.37
CA ILE A 8 -28.94 -23.86 12.87
C ILE A 8 -28.25 -24.42 14.13
N LEU A 9 -28.53 -25.68 14.41
CA LEU A 9 -27.98 -26.42 15.53
C LEU A 9 -26.67 -27.06 15.03
N ALA A 10 -25.53 -26.50 15.38
CA ALA A 10 -24.24 -27.17 15.20
C ALA A 10 -24.11 -28.25 16.29
N THR A 11 -24.35 -29.51 15.92
CA THR A 11 -24.08 -30.67 16.78
C THR A 11 -22.60 -31.03 16.70
N PHE A 12 -21.82 -30.65 17.71
CA PHE A 12 -20.53 -31.27 17.99
C PHE A 12 -20.77 -32.70 18.50
N MET A 13 -20.29 -33.69 17.76
CA MET A 13 -20.34 -35.09 18.15
C MET A 13 -18.99 -35.49 18.74
N LEU A 14 -18.93 -35.56 20.07
CA LEU A 14 -17.78 -36.03 20.84
C LEU A 14 -17.58 -37.54 20.59
N ALA A 15 -16.55 -37.92 19.84
CA ALA A 15 -16.19 -39.32 19.61
C ALA A 15 -15.14 -39.79 20.63
N VAL A 16 -15.59 -40.62 21.57
CA VAL A 16 -14.75 -41.33 22.54
C VAL A 16 -13.94 -42.42 21.82
N LEU A 17 -12.61 -42.30 21.81
CA LEU A 17 -11.70 -43.31 21.28
C LEU A 17 -11.50 -44.45 22.30
N THR A 18 -12.20 -45.57 22.09
CA THR A 18 -11.77 -46.88 22.62
C THR A 18 -10.92 -47.61 21.59
N ALA A 19 -9.68 -47.89 21.97
CA ALA A 19 -8.71 -48.68 21.20
C ALA A 19 -9.19 -50.11 20.91
N CYS A 20 -9.04 -50.55 19.66
CA CYS A 20 -8.57 -51.90 19.28
C CYS A 20 -8.47 -52.07 17.73
N GLY A 21 -7.24 -52.20 17.23
CA GLY A 21 -6.87 -53.23 16.25
C GLY A 21 -7.25 -53.10 14.76
N ASN A 22 -6.21 -52.78 13.97
CA ASN A 22 -5.77 -53.47 12.73
C ASN A 22 -6.07 -52.82 11.34
N LYS A 23 -5.00 -52.19 10.81
CA LYS A 23 -4.48 -52.12 9.43
C LYS A 23 -5.36 -51.71 8.23
N ASN A 24 -4.95 -50.56 7.68
CA ASN A 24 -4.93 -50.11 6.28
C ASN A 24 -6.26 -49.95 5.53
N GLN A 25 -6.68 -48.69 5.34
CA GLN A 25 -6.58 -47.99 4.04
C GLN A 25 -7.15 -46.57 4.15
N GLY A 26 -6.37 -45.59 3.70
CA GLY A 26 -6.85 -44.27 3.25
C GLY A 26 -7.26 -43.29 4.33
N THR A 27 -6.33 -42.80 5.14
CA THR A 27 -6.47 -41.48 5.77
C THR A 27 -6.25 -40.43 4.70
N GLU A 28 -7.34 -39.87 4.17
CA GLU A 28 -7.33 -38.44 3.86
C GLU A 28 -7.00 -37.75 5.19
N SER A 29 -5.77 -37.27 5.30
CA SER A 29 -5.35 -36.43 6.39
C SER A 29 -6.05 -35.10 6.19
N ALA A 30 -7.22 -34.94 6.81
CA ALA A 30 -7.68 -33.61 7.17
C ALA A 30 -6.68 -33.09 8.21
N THR A 31 -5.60 -32.45 7.74
CA THR A 31 -4.82 -31.54 8.59
C THR A 31 -5.78 -30.41 8.92
N SER A 32 -6.39 -30.47 10.11
CA SER A 32 -7.00 -29.29 10.70
C SER A 32 -5.89 -28.26 10.88
N GLU A 33 -6.01 -27.10 10.25
CA GLU A 33 -5.16 -25.95 10.55
C GLU A 33 -5.17 -25.70 12.06
N ILE A 34 -3.99 -25.51 12.66
CA ILE A 34 -3.86 -25.26 14.09
C ILE A 34 -4.31 -23.83 14.36
N GLN A 35 -5.31 -23.65 15.21
CA GLN A 35 -5.85 -22.35 15.58
C GLN A 35 -5.56 -22.06 17.06
N ALA A 36 -5.19 -20.81 17.37
CA ALA A 36 -4.91 -20.38 18.74
C ALA A 36 -6.10 -20.60 19.69
N SER A 37 -7.33 -20.40 19.19
CA SER A 37 -8.57 -20.62 19.94
C SER A 37 -8.73 -22.08 20.39
N ASP A 38 -8.39 -23.06 19.56
CA ASP A 38 -8.50 -24.49 19.89
C ASP A 38 -7.56 -24.87 21.05
N ILE A 39 -6.38 -24.23 21.11
CA ILE A 39 -5.42 -24.40 22.20
C ILE A 39 -5.98 -23.74 23.48
N LYS A 40 -6.47 -22.49 23.38
CA LYS A 40 -7.05 -21.72 24.49
C LYS A 40 -8.28 -22.35 25.13
N GLU A 41 -9.12 -23.00 24.34
CA GLU A 41 -10.36 -23.63 24.82
C GLU A 41 -10.16 -25.05 25.37
N SER A 42 -8.97 -25.64 25.22
CA SER A 42 -8.68 -27.00 25.66
C SER A 42 -8.62 -27.11 27.18
N GLU A 43 -9.38 -28.07 27.75
CA GLU A 43 -9.30 -28.41 29.19
C GLU A 43 -7.91 -28.97 29.59
N GLU A 44 -7.11 -29.43 28.61
CA GLU A 44 -5.77 -29.96 28.83
C GLU A 44 -4.68 -28.87 28.73
N ALA A 45 -5.03 -27.64 28.34
CA ALA A 45 -4.09 -26.53 28.26
C ALA A 45 -3.60 -26.12 29.66
N VAL A 46 -2.32 -25.75 29.74
CA VAL A 46 -1.66 -25.36 31.00
C VAL A 46 -1.04 -23.98 30.83
N GLU A 47 -1.28 -23.10 31.78
CA GLU A 47 -0.61 -21.80 31.87
C GLU A 47 0.91 -21.97 31.95
N LEU A 48 1.65 -21.10 31.26
CA LEU A 48 3.10 -21.08 31.31
C LEU A 48 3.60 -20.58 32.67
N THR A 49 4.73 -21.12 33.08
CA THR A 49 5.45 -20.63 34.26
C THR A 49 6.24 -19.35 33.91
N GLN A 50 6.59 -18.54 34.92
CA GLN A 50 7.42 -17.35 34.69
C GLN A 50 8.75 -17.66 34.01
N GLU A 51 9.38 -18.79 34.34
CA GLU A 51 10.63 -19.23 33.69
C GLU A 51 10.42 -19.50 32.19
N GLU A 52 9.26 -20.01 31.79
CA GLU A 52 8.90 -20.20 30.38
C GLU A 52 8.62 -18.86 29.69
N LEU A 53 7.89 -17.95 30.33
CA LEU A 53 7.65 -16.60 29.80
C LEU A 53 8.98 -15.85 29.57
N ASP A 54 9.86 -15.83 30.58
CA ASP A 54 11.20 -15.21 30.49
C ASP A 54 12.01 -15.84 29.34
N SER A 55 11.91 -17.16 29.15
CA SER A 55 12.60 -17.86 28.05
C SER A 55 12.06 -17.47 26.67
N PHE A 56 10.76 -17.19 26.53
CA PHE A 56 10.17 -16.74 25.27
C PHE A 56 10.48 -15.27 24.97
N THR A 57 10.52 -14.42 26.00
CA THR A 57 11.09 -13.06 25.87
C THR A 57 12.51 -13.11 25.30
N GLU A 58 13.37 -13.96 25.86
CA GLU A 58 14.74 -14.13 25.35
C GLU A 58 14.77 -14.70 23.92
N LEU A 59 13.95 -15.72 23.63
CA LEU A 59 13.88 -16.37 22.31
C LEU A 59 13.53 -15.37 21.20
N PHE A 60 12.44 -14.62 21.33
CA PHE A 60 11.98 -13.65 20.33
C PHE A 60 12.84 -12.37 20.32
N GLY A 61 13.72 -12.20 21.30
CA GLY A 61 14.82 -11.24 21.29
C GLY A 61 16.12 -11.77 20.64
N THR A 62 16.10 -12.90 19.93
CA THR A 62 17.24 -13.37 19.13
C THR A 62 17.08 -12.99 17.66
N SER A 63 18.19 -12.87 16.92
CA SER A 63 18.14 -12.60 15.49
C SER A 63 17.43 -13.71 14.70
N GLU A 64 17.41 -14.94 15.23
CA GLU A 64 16.71 -16.09 14.62
C GLU A 64 15.19 -15.92 14.61
N TYR A 65 14.61 -15.36 15.69
CA TYR A 65 13.14 -15.30 15.83
C TYR A 65 12.55 -13.88 15.76
N ASN A 66 13.36 -12.83 15.92
CA ASN A 66 12.85 -11.46 15.98
C ASN A 66 12.10 -11.06 14.70
N GLY A 67 12.60 -11.49 13.54
CA GLY A 67 11.95 -11.19 12.26
C GLY A 67 10.48 -11.66 12.18
N PHE A 68 10.10 -12.74 12.87
CA PHE A 68 8.72 -13.24 12.87
C PHE A 68 7.75 -12.37 13.69
N VAL A 69 8.23 -11.46 14.55
CA VAL A 69 7.36 -10.61 15.36
C VAL A 69 7.11 -9.23 14.72
N VAL A 70 7.80 -8.91 13.63
CA VAL A 70 7.79 -7.59 12.97
C VAL A 70 6.52 -7.32 12.16
N ARG A 71 5.89 -8.37 11.60
CA ARG A 71 4.65 -8.26 10.82
C ARG A 71 3.63 -9.33 11.19
N PRO A 72 2.32 -9.04 11.13
CA PRO A 72 1.29 -10.04 11.36
C PRO A 72 1.18 -11.03 10.20
N PHE A 73 0.92 -12.29 10.52
CA PHE A 73 0.60 -13.35 9.56
C PHE A 73 -0.39 -14.33 10.21
N ASN A 74 -1.46 -14.67 9.46
CA ASN A 74 -2.48 -15.59 9.96
C ASN A 74 -2.11 -17.05 9.67
N ASP A 75 -1.36 -17.27 8.59
CA ASP A 75 -0.81 -18.55 8.19
C ASP A 75 0.66 -18.39 7.79
N VAL A 76 1.42 -19.48 7.85
CA VAL A 76 2.84 -19.53 7.48
C VAL A 76 3.11 -19.12 6.03
N ASN A 77 2.13 -19.25 5.13
CA ASN A 77 2.23 -18.79 3.75
C ASN A 77 2.10 -17.26 3.61
N ASP A 78 1.62 -16.57 4.66
CA ASP A 78 1.45 -15.11 4.69
C ASP A 78 2.68 -14.37 5.26
N ILE A 79 3.72 -15.10 5.63
CA ILE A 79 4.95 -14.55 6.24
C ILE A 79 5.64 -13.62 5.25
N ASP A 80 5.96 -12.41 5.72
CA ASP A 80 6.81 -11.47 5.01
C ASP A 80 8.29 -11.86 5.20
N TRP A 81 8.82 -12.64 4.26
CA TRP A 81 10.19 -13.15 4.34
C TRP A 81 11.25 -12.04 4.26
N ALA A 82 10.97 -10.93 3.59
CA ALA A 82 11.88 -9.80 3.55
C ALA A 82 12.09 -9.21 4.94
N GLU A 83 11.01 -9.10 5.72
CA GLU A 83 11.08 -8.64 7.11
C GLU A 83 11.74 -9.66 8.04
N VAL A 84 11.49 -10.97 7.83
CA VAL A 84 12.13 -12.04 8.61
C VAL A 84 13.64 -12.05 8.40
N PHE A 85 14.08 -11.94 7.15
CA PHE A 85 15.49 -12.01 6.78
C PHE A 85 16.23 -10.67 6.92
N PHE A 86 15.55 -9.55 7.14
CA PHE A 86 16.12 -8.20 7.19
C PHE A 86 17.39 -8.08 8.05
N ASN A 87 17.40 -8.65 9.26
CA ASN A 87 18.59 -8.65 10.15
C ASN A 87 19.40 -9.96 10.05
N GLY A 88 19.23 -10.72 8.97
CA GLY A 88 19.93 -11.96 8.67
C GLY A 88 19.39 -13.23 9.34
N ALA A 89 18.26 -13.16 10.05
CA ALA A 89 17.56 -14.31 10.67
C ALA A 89 18.46 -15.27 11.50
N GLY A 90 19.57 -14.78 12.06
CA GLY A 90 20.56 -15.62 12.76
C GLY A 90 21.38 -16.58 11.88
N ILE A 91 21.18 -16.56 10.56
CA ILE A 91 21.84 -17.42 9.57
C ILE A 91 22.82 -16.65 8.67
N ALA A 92 23.08 -15.38 8.96
CA ALA A 92 24.02 -14.57 8.20
C ALA A 92 25.42 -15.23 8.10
N ALA A 93 25.95 -15.29 6.88
CA ALA A 93 27.21 -15.93 6.58
C ALA A 93 28.37 -15.22 7.31
N THR A 94 29.22 -16.01 7.96
CA THR A 94 30.42 -15.50 8.66
C THR A 94 31.71 -15.76 7.89
N ASP A 95 31.61 -16.41 6.74
CA ASP A 95 32.72 -16.87 5.90
C ASP A 95 32.83 -16.11 4.56
N VAL A 96 32.28 -14.90 4.50
CA VAL A 96 32.35 -14.02 3.32
C VAL A 96 33.78 -13.55 3.10
N SER A 97 34.32 -13.78 1.90
CA SER A 97 35.68 -13.36 1.55
C SER A 97 35.75 -11.87 1.19
N GLU A 98 36.92 -11.25 1.27
CA GLU A 98 37.12 -9.86 0.82
C GLU A 98 36.74 -9.68 -0.66
N GLU A 99 37.06 -10.67 -1.51
CA GLU A 99 36.72 -10.64 -2.94
C GLU A 99 35.21 -10.66 -3.19
N GLU A 100 34.50 -11.52 -2.45
CA GLU A 100 33.05 -11.63 -2.52
C GLU A 100 32.37 -10.36 -2.03
N SER A 101 32.80 -9.83 -0.88
CA SER A 101 32.30 -8.57 -0.33
C SER A 101 32.54 -7.39 -1.27
N ASP A 102 33.75 -7.28 -1.85
CA ASP A 102 34.08 -6.23 -2.82
C ASP A 102 33.19 -6.32 -4.07
N ASN A 103 32.82 -7.53 -4.51
CA ASN A 103 31.95 -7.72 -5.65
C ASN A 103 30.48 -7.42 -5.31
N ALA A 104 30.02 -7.74 -4.10
CA ALA A 104 28.71 -7.33 -3.62
C ALA A 104 28.60 -5.79 -3.54
N TYR A 105 29.57 -5.08 -2.95
CA TYR A 105 29.55 -3.61 -2.94
C TYR A 105 29.57 -2.99 -4.34
N LYS A 106 30.34 -3.56 -5.28
CA LYS A 106 30.31 -3.12 -6.68
C LYS A 106 28.94 -3.36 -7.35
N HIS A 107 28.26 -4.45 -7.01
CA HIS A 107 26.93 -4.75 -7.51
C HIS A 107 25.91 -3.68 -7.08
N PHE A 108 25.98 -3.23 -5.82
CA PHE A 108 25.11 -2.17 -5.32
C PHE A 108 25.53 -0.75 -5.76
N GLY A 109 26.78 -0.56 -6.19
CA GLY A 109 27.31 0.77 -6.52
C GLY A 109 27.52 1.68 -5.31
N ASP A 110 27.44 1.12 -4.09
CA ASP A 110 27.61 1.81 -2.82
C ASP A 110 28.46 0.94 -1.87
N ASP A 111 29.35 1.56 -1.11
CA ASP A 111 30.18 0.93 -0.08
C ASP A 111 29.75 1.30 1.35
N CYS A 112 28.59 1.96 1.51
CA CYS A 112 28.03 2.31 2.80
C CYS A 112 26.91 1.36 3.26
N GLY A 113 26.89 1.05 4.56
CA GLY A 113 25.92 0.15 5.19
C GLY A 113 26.53 -1.15 5.73
N ASP A 114 25.72 -1.91 6.47
CA ASP A 114 26.06 -3.25 6.92
C ASP A 114 25.68 -4.26 5.82
N LEU A 115 26.68 -4.97 5.28
CA LEU A 115 26.47 -6.03 4.30
C LEU A 115 26.02 -7.31 5.00
N ILE A 116 24.79 -7.73 4.76
CA ILE A 116 24.30 -9.06 5.14
C ILE A 116 24.38 -10.00 3.94
N THR A 117 24.89 -11.20 4.19
CA THR A 117 24.98 -12.27 3.20
C THR A 117 24.25 -13.51 3.73
N LEU A 118 23.34 -14.05 2.93
CA LEU A 118 22.62 -15.29 3.20
C LEU A 118 22.96 -16.32 2.12
N ARG A 119 23.40 -17.51 2.52
CA ARG A 119 23.61 -18.61 1.56
C ARG A 119 22.26 -19.17 1.15
N ALA A 120 22.08 -19.47 -0.14
CA ALA A 120 20.81 -19.99 -0.65
C ALA A 120 20.36 -21.28 0.07
N ASP A 121 21.29 -22.21 0.30
CA ASP A 121 21.01 -23.47 1.02
C ASP A 121 20.59 -23.28 2.49
N ASP A 122 21.08 -22.21 3.15
CA ASP A 122 20.76 -21.91 4.54
C ASP A 122 19.34 -21.32 4.66
N ILE A 123 18.89 -20.55 3.68
CA ILE A 123 17.53 -20.01 3.59
C ILE A 123 16.51 -21.15 3.47
N ASP A 124 16.70 -22.07 2.52
CA ASP A 124 15.79 -23.20 2.31
C ASP A 124 15.66 -24.05 3.59
N SER A 125 16.80 -24.29 4.25
CA SER A 125 16.86 -25.04 5.51
C SER A 125 16.15 -24.30 6.65
N PHE A 126 16.30 -22.98 6.73
CA PHE A 126 15.65 -22.14 7.73
C PHE A 126 14.12 -22.16 7.56
N VAL A 127 13.62 -21.93 6.35
CA VAL A 127 12.17 -21.93 6.05
C VAL A 127 11.55 -23.28 6.41
N GLU A 128 12.13 -24.39 5.94
CA GLU A 128 11.60 -25.73 6.21
C GLU A 128 11.60 -26.06 7.71
N SER A 129 12.66 -25.67 8.43
CA SER A 129 12.76 -25.98 9.86
C SER A 129 11.78 -25.17 10.71
N HIS A 130 11.57 -23.88 10.39
CA HIS A 130 10.78 -22.93 11.18
C HIS A 130 9.31 -22.82 10.77
N THR A 131 8.91 -23.33 9.61
CA THR A 131 7.49 -23.29 9.17
C THR A 131 6.98 -24.64 8.68
N GLY A 132 7.88 -25.54 8.27
CA GLY A 132 7.51 -26.79 7.60
C GLY A 132 7.16 -26.64 6.12
N ILE A 133 7.19 -25.42 5.58
CA ILE A 133 6.99 -25.12 4.15
C ILE A 133 8.23 -25.53 3.34
N LYS A 134 8.03 -25.92 2.07
CA LYS A 134 9.10 -26.23 1.10
C LYS A 134 8.88 -25.48 -0.21
N ASP A 135 8.45 -24.24 -0.10
CA ASP A 135 8.09 -23.40 -1.22
C ASP A 135 9.29 -22.58 -1.67
N ASP A 136 9.29 -22.22 -2.95
CA ASP A 136 10.32 -21.38 -3.55
C ASP A 136 10.03 -19.92 -3.21
N ILE A 137 10.74 -19.37 -2.21
CA ILE A 137 10.52 -18.02 -1.69
C ILE A 137 11.49 -16.98 -2.25
N LYS A 138 12.26 -17.31 -3.30
CA LYS A 138 13.39 -16.47 -3.77
C LYS A 138 13.00 -15.03 -4.10
N ASP A 139 11.82 -14.85 -4.67
CA ASP A 139 11.29 -13.52 -5.03
C ASP A 139 10.71 -12.74 -3.82
N GLN A 140 10.75 -13.33 -2.61
CA GLN A 140 10.17 -12.77 -1.38
C GLN A 140 11.25 -12.38 -0.34
N ILE A 141 12.52 -12.67 -0.60
CA ILE A 141 13.61 -12.49 0.39
C ILE A 141 13.96 -11.00 0.58
N GLY A 142 13.66 -10.15 -0.41
CA GLY A 142 14.00 -8.72 -0.36
C GLY A 142 15.50 -8.42 -0.51
N TYR A 143 16.29 -9.40 -0.96
CA TYR A 143 17.75 -9.33 -1.13
C TYR A 143 18.11 -9.57 -2.60
N ASP A 144 19.23 -9.01 -3.04
CA ASP A 144 19.76 -9.24 -4.38
C ASP A 144 20.53 -10.56 -4.45
N TYR A 145 20.17 -11.39 -5.41
CA TYR A 145 20.82 -12.68 -5.64
C TYR A 145 22.03 -12.55 -6.59
N ILE A 146 23.20 -13.05 -6.17
CA ILE A 146 24.40 -13.10 -7.00
C ILE A 146 24.77 -14.57 -7.30
N GLU A 147 24.55 -14.99 -8.55
CA GLU A 147 24.71 -16.38 -9.01
C GLU A 147 26.13 -16.94 -8.79
N GLU A 148 27.18 -16.11 -8.89
CA GLU A 148 28.57 -16.54 -8.71
C GLU A 148 28.82 -17.17 -7.33
N TYR A 149 28.12 -16.68 -6.31
CA TYR A 149 28.30 -17.08 -4.92
C TYR A 149 27.13 -17.89 -4.36
N ASP A 150 26.07 -18.09 -5.15
CA ASP A 150 24.84 -18.79 -4.74
C ASP A 150 24.31 -18.22 -3.41
N SER A 151 24.24 -16.89 -3.35
CA SER A 151 23.99 -16.15 -2.12
C SER A 151 23.18 -14.88 -2.39
N TYR A 152 22.44 -14.46 -1.37
CA TYR A 152 21.62 -13.26 -1.33
C TYR A 152 22.34 -12.19 -0.51
N TYR A 153 22.28 -10.94 -0.98
CA TYR A 153 22.96 -9.81 -0.36
C TYR A 153 21.99 -8.64 -0.15
N ALA A 154 22.15 -7.95 0.96
CA ALA A 154 21.51 -6.67 1.20
C ALA A 154 22.48 -5.72 1.91
N LEU A 155 22.33 -4.43 1.62
CA LEU A 155 22.95 -3.34 2.37
C LEU A 155 21.85 -2.59 3.11
N HIS A 156 22.00 -2.45 4.43
CA HIS A 156 21.10 -1.61 5.22
C HIS A 156 21.87 -0.76 6.23
N GLY A 157 21.34 0.43 6.53
CA GLY A 157 21.89 1.35 7.53
C GLY A 157 21.03 1.44 8.80
N ASP A 158 19.90 0.74 8.82
CA ASP A 158 18.86 0.71 9.82
C ASP A 158 18.56 -0.72 10.28
N THR A 159 17.49 -0.89 11.05
CA THR A 159 17.02 -2.18 11.57
C THR A 159 15.50 -2.16 11.74
N ASN A 160 14.84 -3.28 11.43
CA ASN A 160 13.43 -3.51 11.74
C ASN A 160 13.21 -4.19 13.11
N TRP A 161 14.25 -4.21 13.96
CA TRP A 161 14.23 -4.95 15.23
C TRP A 161 13.14 -4.47 16.19
N MET A 162 12.36 -5.40 16.73
CA MET A 162 11.27 -5.13 17.67
C MET A 162 11.54 -5.74 19.04
N SER A 163 11.36 -4.98 20.11
CA SER A 163 11.52 -5.47 21.48
C SER A 163 10.18 -5.88 22.06
N TYR A 164 10.08 -7.12 22.54
CA TYR A 164 8.86 -7.65 23.14
C TYR A 164 9.15 -8.38 24.45
N GLU A 165 8.22 -8.28 25.40
CA GLU A 165 8.20 -9.06 26.64
C GLU A 165 7.01 -10.02 26.62
N CYS A 166 7.25 -11.32 26.84
CA CYS A 166 6.20 -12.32 26.98
C CYS A 166 5.47 -12.12 28.31
N THR A 167 4.21 -11.69 28.27
CA THR A 167 3.43 -11.31 29.45
C THR A 167 2.52 -12.44 29.93
N SER A 168 2.07 -13.29 29.02
CA SER A 168 1.17 -14.40 29.32
C SER A 168 1.33 -15.51 28.28
N GLY A 169 0.83 -16.70 28.61
CA GLY A 169 0.72 -17.76 27.62
C GLY A 169 0.25 -19.07 28.18
N ILE A 170 -0.13 -19.95 27.27
CA ILE A 170 -0.60 -21.30 27.55
C ILE A 170 0.07 -22.29 26.61
N LYS A 171 0.11 -23.56 27.02
CA LYS A 171 0.57 -24.66 26.18
C LYS A 171 -0.38 -25.85 26.19
N LEU A 172 -0.47 -26.53 25.06
CA LEU A 172 -1.13 -27.82 24.88
C LEU A 172 -0.15 -28.79 24.23
N GLY A 173 0.50 -29.62 25.06
CA GLY A 173 1.60 -30.46 24.59
C GLY A 173 2.78 -29.60 24.14
N ASP A 174 3.12 -29.70 22.86
CA ASP A 174 4.21 -28.95 22.22
C ASP A 174 3.72 -27.67 21.51
N LEU A 175 2.42 -27.35 21.57
CA LEU A 175 1.84 -26.13 21.02
C LEU A 175 1.77 -25.03 22.08
N TYR A 176 2.11 -23.82 21.68
CA TYR A 176 2.15 -22.63 22.53
C TYR A 176 1.34 -21.51 21.91
N VAL A 177 0.61 -20.78 22.76
CA VAL A 177 0.01 -19.48 22.45
C VAL A 177 0.50 -18.51 23.51
N VAL A 178 1.18 -17.45 23.11
CA VAL A 178 1.74 -16.45 24.03
C VAL A 178 1.29 -15.05 23.63
N GLU A 179 1.05 -14.21 24.63
CA GLU A 179 0.84 -12.78 24.45
C GLU A 179 2.16 -12.05 24.73
N MET A 180 2.53 -11.14 23.84
CA MET A 180 3.77 -10.37 23.93
C MET A 180 3.44 -8.88 23.94
N HIS A 181 3.99 -8.17 24.92
CA HIS A 181 3.89 -6.73 25.01
C HIS A 181 5.06 -6.06 24.30
N ASN A 182 4.79 -5.11 23.40
CA ASN A 182 5.85 -4.37 22.74
C ASN A 182 6.48 -3.36 23.70
N VAL A 183 7.80 -3.41 23.85
CA VAL A 183 8.56 -2.52 24.73
C VAL A 183 9.41 -1.59 23.87
N PRO A 184 8.89 -0.40 23.49
CA PRO A 184 9.66 0.54 22.70
C PRO A 184 10.84 1.11 23.52
N PRO A 185 11.81 1.77 22.87
CA PRO A 185 12.90 2.45 23.55
C PRO A 185 12.41 3.42 24.65
N GLU A 186 13.20 3.66 25.70
CA GLU A 186 12.79 4.47 26.87
C GLU A 186 12.24 5.88 26.52
N ASP A 187 12.65 6.44 25.37
CA ASP A 187 12.25 7.77 24.90
C ASP A 187 11.08 7.75 23.88
N VAL A 188 10.50 6.58 23.62
CA VAL A 188 9.39 6.38 22.66
C VAL A 188 8.16 5.90 23.43
N GLU A 189 7.03 6.59 23.25
CA GLU A 189 5.77 6.17 23.86
C GLU A 189 5.15 5.02 23.04
N TRP A 190 4.74 3.95 23.73
CA TRP A 190 4.10 2.80 23.09
C TRP A 190 2.68 3.14 22.61
N HIS A 191 2.34 2.70 21.40
CA HIS A 191 1.03 2.89 20.80
C HIS A 191 0.57 1.65 20.02
N ALA A 192 -0.65 1.18 20.31
CA ALA A 192 -1.24 0.04 19.60
C ALA A 192 -1.53 0.30 18.11
N TRP A 193 -1.70 1.55 17.70
CA TRP A 193 -1.90 1.90 16.28
C TRP A 193 -0.62 1.81 15.44
N ASP A 194 0.55 1.73 16.08
CA ASP A 194 1.84 1.63 15.39
C ASP A 194 2.52 0.27 15.64
N THR A 195 2.74 -0.05 16.92
CA THR A 195 3.47 -1.26 17.36
C THR A 195 2.66 -2.02 18.43
N PRO A 196 1.49 -2.58 18.10
CA PRO A 196 0.61 -3.25 19.07
C PRO A 196 1.24 -4.45 19.75
N ASP A 197 0.61 -4.85 20.84
CA ASP A 197 0.84 -6.14 21.47
C ASP A 197 0.38 -7.25 20.50
N ILE A 198 0.93 -8.46 20.68
CA ILE A 198 0.74 -9.56 19.73
C ILE A 198 0.40 -10.88 20.41
N GLU A 199 -0.33 -11.75 19.69
CA GLU A 199 -0.52 -13.17 20.01
C GLU A 199 0.28 -14.03 19.03
N LEU A 200 1.28 -14.74 19.55
CA LEU A 200 2.07 -15.68 18.77
C LEU A 200 1.59 -17.11 19.02
N THR A 201 1.41 -17.86 17.95
CA THR A 201 1.18 -19.31 17.99
C THR A 201 2.34 -20.03 17.35
N PHE A 202 2.89 -21.04 18.04
CA PHE A 202 4.03 -21.81 17.55
C PHE A 202 4.09 -23.22 18.16
N GLU A 203 4.81 -24.12 17.50
CA GLU A 203 5.02 -25.51 17.90
C GLU A 203 6.49 -25.75 18.26
N LYS A 204 6.76 -26.38 19.41
CA LYS A 204 8.09 -26.89 19.71
C LYS A 204 8.37 -28.16 18.91
N ASN A 205 9.39 -28.13 18.05
CA ASN A 205 9.82 -29.29 17.27
C ASN A 205 11.33 -29.54 17.45
N GLY A 206 11.67 -30.37 18.43
CA GLY A 206 13.06 -30.62 18.80
C GLY A 206 13.67 -29.40 19.47
N ASP A 207 14.72 -28.85 18.84
CA ASP A 207 15.43 -27.66 19.31
C ASP A 207 14.93 -26.36 18.64
N VAL A 208 13.99 -26.45 17.70
CA VAL A 208 13.43 -25.32 16.93
C VAL A 208 11.98 -25.09 17.34
N TYR A 209 11.54 -23.83 17.30
CA TYR A 209 10.13 -23.46 17.43
C TYR A 209 9.57 -23.10 16.06
N ARG A 210 8.56 -23.83 15.62
CA ARG A 210 7.90 -23.62 14.34
C ARG A 210 6.80 -22.59 14.47
N MET A 211 6.89 -21.51 13.70
CA MET A 211 5.88 -20.47 13.68
C MET A 211 4.59 -20.97 13.02
N ILE A 212 3.46 -20.54 13.55
CA ILE A 212 2.12 -20.85 13.01
C ILE A 212 1.39 -19.54 12.67
N SER A 213 1.33 -18.59 13.60
CA SER A 213 0.70 -17.28 13.38
C SER A 213 1.33 -16.19 14.26
N ASN A 214 1.21 -14.94 13.80
CA ASN A 214 1.45 -13.72 14.56
C ASN A 214 0.26 -12.77 14.36
N VAL A 215 -0.57 -12.58 15.39
CA VAL A 215 -1.77 -11.74 15.32
C VAL A 215 -1.56 -10.47 16.14
N TRP A 216 -1.79 -9.32 15.54
CA TRP A 216 -1.62 -8.02 16.18
C TRP A 216 -2.91 -7.54 16.86
N PHE A 217 -2.80 -7.06 18.10
CA PHE A 217 -3.92 -6.55 18.89
C PHE A 217 -4.20 -5.08 18.60
N TRP A 218 -4.63 -4.81 17.37
CA TRP A 218 -4.93 -3.44 16.92
C TRP A 218 -5.92 -2.73 17.85
N GLU A 219 -6.97 -3.39 18.34
CA GLU A 219 -8.02 -2.70 19.10
C GLU A 219 -7.66 -2.36 20.56
N ASP A 220 -6.44 -2.65 21.02
CA ASP A 220 -6.03 -2.31 22.38
C ASP A 220 -6.00 -0.79 22.61
N GLY A 221 -6.86 -0.33 23.52
CA GLY A 221 -6.99 1.10 23.84
C GLY A 221 -7.76 1.91 22.79
N ASN A 222 -8.46 1.25 21.85
CA ASN A 222 -9.30 1.94 20.89
C ASN A 222 -10.52 2.64 21.54
N ASP A 223 -11.20 3.47 20.75
CA ASP A 223 -12.56 3.87 21.00
C ASP A 223 -13.53 2.89 20.31
N PRO A 224 -14.20 2.01 21.07
CA PRO A 224 -15.14 1.04 20.50
C PRO A 224 -16.42 1.69 19.95
N ALA A 225 -16.69 2.97 20.24
CA ALA A 225 -17.83 3.68 19.68
C ALA A 225 -17.60 4.11 18.22
N GLN A 226 -16.34 4.27 17.81
CA GLN A 226 -15.93 4.69 16.47
C GLN A 226 -15.06 3.66 15.76
N THR A 227 -14.96 2.45 16.31
CA THR A 227 -14.28 1.30 15.70
C THR A 227 -15.31 0.29 15.21
N PHE A 228 -15.29 -0.03 13.91
CA PHE A 228 -16.27 -0.94 13.31
C PHE A 228 -15.81 -1.52 11.96
N ASP A 229 -16.54 -2.52 11.47
CA ASP A 229 -16.25 -3.19 10.20
C ASP A 229 -16.59 -2.30 8.99
N ILE A 230 -15.73 -2.31 7.99
CA ILE A 230 -15.88 -1.58 6.73
C ILE A 230 -15.54 -2.48 5.54
N ASN A 231 -15.96 -2.08 4.34
CA ASN A 231 -15.49 -2.74 3.13
C ASN A 231 -14.19 -2.05 2.69
N VAL A 232 -13.09 -2.81 2.65
CA VAL A 232 -11.84 -2.35 2.05
C VAL A 232 -11.71 -3.03 0.69
N PRO A 233 -11.57 -2.28 -0.43
CA PRO A 233 -11.42 -2.87 -1.76
C PRO A 233 -10.30 -3.90 -1.81
N GLY A 234 -10.54 -5.02 -2.50
CA GLY A 234 -9.54 -6.09 -2.66
C GLY A 234 -9.31 -6.99 -1.43
N HIS A 235 -9.92 -6.68 -0.28
CA HIS A 235 -9.66 -7.39 0.98
C HIS A 235 -10.93 -7.94 1.64
N GLU A 236 -10.75 -8.90 2.55
CA GLU A 236 -11.79 -9.35 3.46
C GLU A 236 -11.60 -8.75 4.87
N ASN A 237 -12.64 -8.81 5.70
CA ASN A 237 -12.57 -8.45 7.13
C ASN A 237 -12.00 -7.04 7.41
N GLY A 238 -12.35 -6.06 6.57
CA GLY A 238 -11.92 -4.68 6.72
C GLY A 238 -12.47 -4.02 7.99
N ARG A 239 -11.65 -3.21 8.68
CA ARG A 239 -12.02 -2.48 9.89
C ARG A 239 -11.39 -1.09 9.92
N VAL A 240 -12.15 -0.11 10.40
CA VAL A 240 -11.61 1.18 10.83
C VAL A 240 -11.47 1.15 12.35
N ILE A 241 -10.30 1.51 12.88
CA ILE A 241 -9.97 1.45 14.30
C ILE A 241 -9.48 2.83 14.73
N THR A 242 -10.12 3.39 15.75
CA THR A 242 -9.89 4.77 16.19
C THR A 242 -9.33 4.82 17.60
N TYR A 243 -8.43 5.76 17.88
CA TYR A 243 -7.85 5.99 19.20
C TYR A 243 -7.98 7.47 19.53
N GLN A 244 -8.53 7.77 20.70
CA GLN A 244 -8.69 9.15 21.14
C GLN A 244 -7.35 9.74 21.56
N GLY A 245 -7.16 11.02 21.29
CA GLY A 245 -6.03 11.81 21.78
C GLY A 245 -6.20 12.22 23.24
N ASP A 246 -5.35 13.13 23.71
CA ASP A 246 -5.43 13.71 25.05
C ASP A 246 -5.35 15.24 25.00
N THR A 247 -6.48 15.88 25.29
CA THR A 247 -6.63 17.35 25.32
C THR A 247 -5.74 18.05 26.33
N LYS A 248 -5.23 17.37 27.36
CA LYS A 248 -4.35 17.98 28.36
C LYS A 248 -2.90 17.99 27.94
N THR A 249 -2.46 16.99 27.18
CA THR A 249 -1.09 16.86 26.70
C THR A 249 -0.94 17.40 25.28
N GLY A 250 -2.04 17.55 24.54
CA GLY A 250 -2.04 17.88 23.11
C GLY A 250 -1.72 16.66 22.23
N LYS A 251 -1.83 15.44 22.77
CA LYS A 251 -1.56 14.22 22.01
C LYS A 251 -2.68 13.99 20.99
N ALA A 252 -2.31 13.82 19.72
CA ALA A 252 -3.23 13.57 18.61
C ALA A 252 -4.01 12.25 18.77
N ALA A 253 -5.24 12.25 18.27
CA ALA A 253 -6.00 11.05 17.96
C ALA A 253 -5.35 10.31 16.78
N ASN A 254 -5.65 9.02 16.63
CA ASN A 254 -5.12 8.20 15.55
C ASN A 254 -6.22 7.32 14.96
N ILE A 255 -6.11 7.02 13.67
CA ILE A 255 -7.03 6.11 12.97
C ILE A 255 -6.21 5.21 12.07
N VAL A 256 -6.45 3.90 12.16
CA VAL A 256 -5.88 2.90 11.26
C VAL A 256 -7.00 2.13 10.57
N VAL A 257 -6.75 1.78 9.32
CA VAL A 257 -7.57 0.82 8.58
C VAL A 257 -6.80 -0.47 8.48
N THR A 258 -7.44 -1.55 8.89
CA THR A 258 -6.89 -2.91 8.82
C THR A 258 -7.77 -3.78 7.95
N ALA A 259 -7.19 -4.77 7.28
CA ALA A 259 -7.93 -5.84 6.63
C ALA A 259 -7.16 -7.15 6.80
N ASP A 260 -7.89 -8.25 6.99
CA ASP A 260 -7.31 -9.58 7.22
C ASP A 260 -6.22 -9.61 8.32
N GLY A 261 -6.40 -8.79 9.38
CA GLY A 261 -5.47 -8.68 10.51
C GLY A 261 -4.20 -7.85 10.24
N LYS A 262 -4.03 -7.31 9.04
CA LYS A 262 -2.89 -6.49 8.60
C LYS A 262 -3.30 -5.01 8.49
N ARG A 263 -2.37 -4.08 8.73
CA ARG A 263 -2.59 -2.65 8.47
C ARG A 263 -2.60 -2.39 6.97
N VAL A 264 -3.69 -1.83 6.47
CA VAL A 264 -3.82 -1.35 5.08
C VAL A 264 -3.37 0.10 5.01
N CYS A 265 -3.85 0.93 5.94
CA CYS A 265 -3.61 2.37 5.89
C CYS A 265 -3.60 2.98 7.31
N TRP A 266 -2.88 4.09 7.46
CA TRP A 266 -3.03 5.03 8.58
C TRP A 266 -3.63 6.32 8.03
N LEU A 267 -4.66 6.85 8.67
CA LEU A 267 -5.29 8.10 8.24
C LEU A 267 -4.63 9.27 8.96
N GLY A 268 -4.15 10.26 8.20
CA GLY A 268 -3.61 11.49 8.77
C GLY A 268 -4.65 12.25 9.59
N THR A 269 -4.47 12.35 10.91
CA THR A 269 -5.42 12.98 11.84
C THR A 269 -5.08 14.46 12.10
N TRP A 270 -5.04 15.25 11.03
CA TRP A 270 -4.74 16.68 11.07
C TRP A 270 -5.51 17.42 9.96
N PHE A 271 -5.63 18.73 10.08
CA PHE A 271 -6.13 19.62 9.02
C PHE A 271 -5.22 20.84 8.86
N LEU A 272 -5.30 21.52 7.71
CA LEU A 272 -4.61 22.79 7.48
C LEU A 272 -5.62 23.93 7.42
N ASP A 273 -5.35 25.02 8.14
CA ASP A 273 -6.13 26.24 7.99
C ASP A 273 -5.74 27.03 6.73
N ASP A 274 -6.46 28.14 6.46
CA ASP A 274 -6.16 29.05 5.33
C ASP A 274 -4.71 29.61 5.35
N GLU A 275 -4.05 29.63 6.52
CA GLU A 275 -2.65 30.06 6.68
C GLU A 275 -1.65 28.90 6.51
N ARG A 276 -2.14 27.70 6.18
CA ARG A 276 -1.41 26.42 6.08
C ARG A 276 -0.74 26.02 7.40
N VAL A 277 -1.38 26.33 8.51
CA VAL A 277 -0.98 25.86 9.83
C VAL A 277 -1.66 24.51 10.09
N SER A 278 -0.84 23.48 10.32
CA SER A 278 -1.34 22.15 10.66
C SER A 278 -1.80 22.10 12.12
N THR A 279 -2.98 21.53 12.32
CA THR A 279 -3.58 21.31 13.64
C THR A 279 -4.10 19.88 13.73
N ASP A 280 -3.71 19.20 14.80
CA ASP A 280 -4.07 17.79 15.02
C ASP A 280 -5.51 17.63 15.50
N PHE A 281 -6.17 16.58 15.03
CA PHE A 281 -7.39 16.07 15.64
C PHE A 281 -7.04 15.45 16.99
N ILE A 282 -7.76 15.83 18.04
CA ILE A 282 -7.57 15.32 19.40
C ILE A 282 -8.72 14.40 19.81
N THR A 283 -9.97 14.75 19.47
CA THR A 283 -11.14 13.95 19.81
C THR A 283 -11.89 13.55 18.55
N ILE A 284 -11.93 12.26 18.23
CA ILE A 284 -12.74 11.73 17.13
C ILE A 284 -14.20 11.68 17.60
N LYS A 285 -15.07 12.44 16.94
CA LYS A 285 -16.49 12.56 17.28
C LYS A 285 -17.34 11.55 16.55
N ALA A 286 -17.06 11.36 15.26
CA ALA A 286 -17.78 10.44 14.40
C ALA A 286 -16.95 10.04 13.19
N VAL A 287 -17.08 8.77 12.79
CA VAL A 287 -16.60 8.26 11.51
C VAL A 287 -17.79 7.86 10.64
N GLY A 288 -17.79 8.26 9.38
CA GLY A 288 -18.79 7.94 8.37
C GLY A 288 -18.15 7.27 7.17
N ILE A 289 -18.88 6.32 6.58
CA ILE A 289 -18.43 5.56 5.40
C ILE A 289 -19.44 5.79 4.27
N PHE A 290 -18.98 6.40 3.19
CA PHE A 290 -19.75 6.58 1.96
C PHE A 290 -18.87 7.13 0.83
N ASP A 291 -19.06 6.60 -0.36
CA ASP A 291 -18.56 7.14 -1.64
C ASP A 291 -18.95 8.62 -1.82
N PHE A 292 -18.00 9.54 -1.64
CA PHE A 292 -18.19 10.96 -1.95
C PHE A 292 -17.50 11.37 -3.25
N SER A 293 -16.47 10.64 -3.67
CA SER A 293 -15.72 10.82 -4.93
C SER A 293 -16.52 10.43 -6.19
N ALA A 294 -17.57 9.64 -6.00
CA ALA A 294 -18.40 9.02 -7.02
C ALA A 294 -17.71 7.93 -7.84
N ASP A 295 -16.65 7.31 -7.33
CA ASP A 295 -15.89 6.27 -8.02
C ASP A 295 -16.45 4.84 -7.80
N GLY A 296 -17.47 4.70 -6.95
CA GLY A 296 -18.08 3.42 -6.60
C GLY A 296 -17.40 2.69 -5.44
N VAL A 297 -16.41 3.31 -4.80
CA VAL A 297 -15.70 2.82 -3.62
C VAL A 297 -16.12 3.62 -2.39
N ASP A 298 -16.23 2.94 -1.25
CA ASP A 298 -16.59 3.60 0.01
C ASP A 298 -15.40 4.41 0.55
N ASP A 299 -15.57 5.72 0.66
CA ASP A 299 -14.61 6.65 1.29
C ASP A 299 -14.85 6.79 2.80
N ILE A 300 -13.89 7.41 3.50
CA ILE A 300 -13.96 7.66 4.95
C ILE A 300 -14.10 9.16 5.22
N VAL A 301 -15.04 9.51 6.09
CA VAL A 301 -15.26 10.87 6.59
C VAL A 301 -15.13 10.88 8.11
N VAL A 302 -14.29 11.76 8.63
CA VAL A 302 -14.03 11.91 10.07
C VAL A 302 -14.47 13.30 10.49
N VAL A 303 -15.28 13.37 11.56
CA VAL A 303 -15.54 14.62 12.30
C VAL A 303 -14.77 14.53 13.60
N ALA A 304 -13.96 15.55 13.90
CA ALA A 304 -13.12 15.59 15.08
C ALA A 304 -13.04 16.98 15.71
N GLU A 305 -12.54 17.07 16.94
CA GLU A 305 -12.22 18.32 17.63
C GLU A 305 -10.71 18.43 17.83
N ASP A 306 -10.16 19.64 17.75
CA ASP A 306 -8.78 19.95 18.09
C ASP A 306 -8.56 20.18 19.61
N THR A 307 -7.41 20.75 19.98
CA THR A 307 -7.06 21.03 21.39
C THR A 307 -7.92 22.14 22.02
N GLU A 308 -8.42 23.07 21.21
CA GLU A 308 -9.24 24.21 21.64
C GLU A 308 -10.74 23.84 21.70
N GLY A 309 -11.09 22.70 21.10
CA GLY A 309 -12.45 22.18 21.00
C GLY A 309 -13.19 22.68 19.76
N ASP A 310 -12.46 23.24 18.79
CA ASP A 310 -13.03 23.60 17.49
C ASP A 310 -13.20 22.32 16.64
N GLU A 311 -14.33 22.24 15.94
CA GLU A 311 -14.71 21.06 15.15
C GLU A 311 -14.17 21.15 13.72
N HIS A 312 -13.67 20.02 13.22
CA HIS A 312 -13.03 19.87 11.90
C HIS A 312 -13.53 18.62 11.19
N VAL A 313 -13.34 18.57 9.88
CA VAL A 313 -13.64 17.41 9.02
C VAL A 313 -12.39 16.95 8.29
N GLY A 314 -12.13 15.64 8.33
CA GLY A 314 -11.19 14.98 7.44
C GLY A 314 -11.92 14.08 6.44
N LEU A 315 -11.66 14.28 5.16
CA LEU A 315 -12.15 13.46 4.05
C LEU A 315 -11.00 12.60 3.53
N TYR A 316 -11.22 11.28 3.42
CA TYR A 316 -10.22 10.34 2.93
C TYR A 316 -10.79 9.49 1.82
N GLU A 317 -10.29 9.70 0.61
CA GLU A 317 -10.72 9.01 -0.60
C GLU A 317 -9.90 7.73 -0.81
N TYR A 318 -10.55 6.62 -1.17
CA TYR A 318 -9.80 5.40 -1.51
C TYR A 318 -9.23 5.50 -2.93
N GLN A 319 -7.90 5.54 -3.08
CA GLN A 319 -7.24 5.67 -4.37
C GLN A 319 -5.92 4.88 -4.43
N PHE A 320 -5.38 4.74 -5.66
CA PHE A 320 -4.06 4.15 -5.89
C PHE A 320 -3.03 5.24 -6.14
N VAL A 321 -2.37 5.69 -5.08
CA VAL A 321 -1.42 6.81 -5.13
C VAL A 321 0.00 6.29 -4.91
N TYR A 322 0.95 6.73 -5.75
CA TYR A 322 2.37 6.37 -5.72
C TYR A 322 2.69 4.87 -5.58
N GLY A 323 1.89 4.00 -6.20
CA GLY A 323 2.12 2.55 -6.15
C GLY A 323 1.46 1.83 -4.97
N SER A 324 0.68 2.54 -4.15
CA SER A 324 -0.02 1.98 -2.99
C SER A 324 -1.52 2.29 -3.04
N GLU A 325 -2.35 1.27 -2.81
CA GLU A 325 -3.78 1.47 -2.58
C GLU A 325 -4.02 1.88 -1.13
N GLY A 326 -4.90 2.85 -0.90
CA GLY A 326 -5.25 3.27 0.44
C GLY A 326 -6.14 4.49 0.47
N TYR A 327 -6.44 4.94 1.70
CA TYR A 327 -7.28 6.11 1.95
C TYR A 327 -6.40 7.36 2.04
N ASN A 328 -6.54 8.26 1.06
CA ASN A 328 -5.73 9.47 0.93
C ASN A 328 -6.50 10.70 1.40
N TYR A 329 -5.83 11.57 2.17
CA TYR A 329 -6.45 12.78 2.70
C TYR A 329 -6.74 13.78 1.58
N HIS A 330 -8.02 14.11 1.38
CA HIS A 330 -8.46 15.12 0.43
C HIS A 330 -8.39 16.51 1.08
N ALA A 331 -7.19 17.11 1.10
CA ALA A 331 -6.90 18.35 1.82
C ALA A 331 -7.84 19.50 1.48
N ASP A 332 -7.92 19.89 0.20
CA ASP A 332 -8.68 21.07 -0.25
C ASP A 332 -10.15 21.07 0.22
N ALA A 333 -10.83 19.92 0.09
CA ALA A 333 -12.22 19.77 0.50
C ALA A 333 -12.39 19.69 2.02
N SER A 334 -11.46 19.03 2.71
CA SER A 334 -11.46 18.91 4.18
C SER A 334 -11.26 20.27 4.85
N ASP A 335 -10.26 21.02 4.38
CA ASP A 335 -9.90 22.35 4.88
C ASP A 335 -11.02 23.36 4.59
N TRP A 336 -11.61 23.31 3.39
CA TRP A 336 -12.76 24.14 3.03
C TRP A 336 -13.96 23.91 3.96
N ILE A 337 -14.33 22.64 4.20
CA ILE A 337 -15.49 22.33 5.04
C ILE A 337 -15.22 22.75 6.48
N SER A 338 -14.03 22.45 7.01
CA SER A 338 -13.64 22.84 8.37
C SER A 338 -13.69 24.36 8.58
N THR A 339 -13.32 25.13 7.56
CA THR A 339 -13.22 26.60 7.67
C THR A 339 -14.53 27.33 7.35
N TYR A 340 -15.27 26.90 6.32
CA TYR A 340 -16.33 27.71 5.73
C TYR A 340 -17.74 27.12 5.87
N TYR A 341 -17.88 25.84 6.22
CA TYR A 341 -19.20 25.24 6.40
C TYR A 341 -19.84 25.73 7.71
N SER A 342 -21.03 26.34 7.61
CA SER A 342 -21.63 27.06 8.75
C SER A 342 -22.60 26.25 9.60
N GLU A 343 -23.00 25.07 9.15
CA GLU A 343 -23.90 24.19 9.90
C GLU A 343 -23.10 23.30 10.87
N GLU A 344 -23.78 22.65 11.80
CA GLU A 344 -23.15 21.72 12.75
C GLU A 344 -22.39 20.60 12.00
N LEU A 345 -21.14 20.36 12.39
CA LEU A 345 -20.33 19.29 11.80
C LEU A 345 -20.74 17.94 12.37
N ASN A 346 -21.43 17.17 11.55
CA ASN A 346 -21.79 15.78 11.83
C ASN A 346 -21.90 15.01 10.50
N ILE A 347 -21.79 13.69 10.56
CA ILE A 347 -21.79 12.83 9.37
C ILE A 347 -23.01 13.08 8.46
N PRO A 348 -24.27 13.15 8.96
CA PRO A 348 -25.42 13.48 8.11
C PRO A 348 -25.30 14.82 7.37
N ASN A 349 -24.89 15.89 8.06
CA ASN A 349 -24.78 17.22 7.47
C ASN A 349 -23.64 17.29 6.44
N VAL A 350 -22.49 16.69 6.74
CA VAL A 350 -21.36 16.60 5.80
C VAL A 350 -21.75 15.78 4.58
N LYS A 351 -22.46 14.67 4.76
CA LYS A 351 -22.95 13.84 3.65
C LYS A 351 -23.99 14.56 2.80
N GLU A 352 -24.94 15.26 3.42
CA GLU A 352 -25.92 16.08 2.69
C GLU A 352 -25.24 17.22 1.96
N TYR A 353 -24.22 17.84 2.55
CA TYR A 353 -23.38 18.80 1.87
C TYR A 353 -22.74 18.13 0.65
N LEU A 354 -21.88 17.13 0.81
CA LEU A 354 -21.10 16.53 -0.29
C LEU A 354 -21.94 15.93 -1.42
N LEU A 355 -23.08 15.30 -1.12
CA LEU A 355 -23.85 14.51 -2.09
C LEU A 355 -25.25 15.06 -2.42
N GLY A 356 -25.77 16.03 -1.66
CA GLY A 356 -27.13 16.54 -1.83
C GLY A 356 -28.17 15.41 -1.80
N ASP A 357 -29.09 15.40 -2.76
CA ASP A 357 -30.11 14.34 -2.86
C ASP A 357 -29.54 12.98 -3.32
N ASN A 358 -28.34 12.93 -3.91
CA ASN A 358 -27.74 11.70 -4.45
C ASN A 358 -26.87 10.97 -3.42
N GLN A 359 -27.47 10.58 -2.31
CA GLN A 359 -26.81 9.94 -1.16
C GLN A 359 -26.09 8.59 -1.44
N LYS A 360 -26.17 8.09 -2.67
CA LYS A 360 -25.53 6.86 -3.15
C LYS A 360 -24.35 7.10 -4.10
N ALA A 361 -24.11 8.34 -4.50
CA ALA A 361 -23.08 8.70 -5.48
C ALA A 361 -23.14 7.91 -6.82
N VAL A 362 -24.34 7.46 -7.23
CA VAL A 362 -24.55 6.81 -8.54
C VAL A 362 -25.20 7.80 -9.49
N TYR A 363 -24.58 8.05 -10.63
CA TYR A 363 -24.99 9.08 -11.57
C TYR A 363 -25.38 8.48 -12.92
N PRO A 364 -26.56 8.81 -13.48
CA PRO A 364 -27.04 8.17 -14.72
C PRO A 364 -26.31 8.62 -15.99
N THR A 365 -25.48 9.67 -15.92
CA THR A 365 -24.72 10.21 -17.04
C THR A 365 -23.36 10.72 -16.55
N TRP A 366 -22.37 10.70 -17.43
CA TRP A 366 -21.05 11.30 -17.18
C TRP A 366 -21.14 12.77 -16.79
N LYS A 367 -22.11 13.53 -17.35
CA LYS A 367 -22.32 14.94 -17.01
C LYS A 367 -22.64 15.15 -15.54
N GLU A 368 -23.51 14.33 -14.98
CA GLU A 368 -23.86 14.47 -13.56
C GLU A 368 -22.75 13.92 -12.65
N ALA A 369 -22.02 12.89 -13.09
CA ALA A 369 -20.85 12.37 -12.38
C ALA A 369 -19.71 13.40 -12.33
N TYR A 370 -19.34 13.99 -13.46
CA TYR A 370 -18.27 15.00 -13.54
C TYR A 370 -18.61 16.29 -12.79
N LYS A 371 -19.89 16.66 -12.65
CA LYS A 371 -20.28 17.75 -11.76
C LYS A 371 -19.91 17.47 -10.31
N GLN A 372 -19.94 16.21 -9.86
CA GLN A 372 -19.51 15.86 -8.51
C GLN A 372 -18.00 16.07 -8.35
N VAL A 373 -17.19 15.58 -9.29
CA VAL A 373 -15.73 15.79 -9.30
C VAL A 373 -15.40 17.28 -9.27
N VAL A 374 -15.91 18.05 -10.24
CA VAL A 374 -15.70 19.51 -10.35
C VAL A 374 -16.13 20.21 -9.07
N ARG A 375 -17.22 19.76 -8.44
CA ARG A 375 -17.68 20.36 -7.20
C ARG A 375 -16.68 20.17 -6.06
N LEU A 376 -16.13 18.97 -5.90
CA LEU A 376 -15.15 18.66 -4.85
C LEU A 376 -13.85 19.42 -5.08
N THR A 377 -13.33 19.38 -6.30
CA THR A 377 -12.04 20.00 -6.65
C THR A 377 -12.12 21.54 -6.69
N ASN A 378 -13.31 22.11 -6.97
CA ASN A 378 -13.49 23.56 -6.96
C ASN A 378 -13.69 24.17 -5.57
N LEU A 379 -13.67 23.39 -4.48
CA LEU A 379 -13.83 23.98 -3.16
C LEU A 379 -12.72 25.00 -2.85
N ASP A 380 -11.48 24.74 -3.28
CA ASP A 380 -10.34 25.67 -3.14
C ASP A 380 -10.11 26.59 -4.37
N ASP A 381 -10.92 26.47 -5.43
CA ASP A 381 -10.86 27.29 -6.67
C ASP A 381 -9.49 27.27 -7.40
N SER A 382 -8.67 26.23 -7.15
CA SER A 382 -7.31 26.08 -7.66
C SER A 382 -7.19 25.39 -9.03
N TYR A 383 -8.28 24.85 -9.57
CA TYR A 383 -8.27 23.99 -10.76
C TYR A 383 -9.01 24.60 -11.95
N SER A 384 -8.60 24.19 -13.14
CA SER A 384 -9.31 24.44 -14.40
C SER A 384 -9.72 23.12 -15.06
N TYR A 385 -10.71 23.18 -15.93
CA TYR A 385 -11.44 22.00 -16.40
C TYR A 385 -11.51 21.95 -17.92
N ASN A 386 -11.54 20.74 -18.47
CA ASN A 386 -11.78 20.51 -19.89
C ASN A 386 -12.45 19.15 -20.14
N LEU A 387 -13.09 19.00 -21.29
CA LEU A 387 -13.57 17.71 -21.78
C LEU A 387 -12.84 17.37 -23.07
N ILE A 388 -12.19 16.21 -23.09
CA ILE A 388 -11.49 15.69 -24.26
C ILE A 388 -12.13 14.37 -24.70
N TYR A 389 -12.07 14.06 -25.99
CA TYR A 389 -12.49 12.75 -26.49
C TYR A 389 -11.24 11.92 -26.75
N LEU A 390 -10.73 11.24 -25.72
CA LEU A 390 -9.47 10.53 -25.81
C LEU A 390 -9.62 9.26 -26.63
N ASP A 391 -10.64 8.46 -26.36
CA ASP A 391 -10.93 7.21 -27.05
C ASP A 391 -12.12 7.29 -28.02
N ASP A 392 -12.40 6.19 -28.73
CA ASP A 392 -13.42 6.14 -29.80
C ASP A 392 -14.85 6.00 -29.27
N ASP A 393 -15.08 6.19 -27.97
CA ASP A 393 -16.42 6.20 -27.42
C ASP A 393 -17.08 7.61 -27.50
N ASP A 394 -18.31 7.70 -26.98
CA ASP A 394 -19.12 8.93 -26.98
C ASP A 394 -19.10 9.65 -25.61
N VAL A 395 -18.32 9.16 -24.65
CA VAL A 395 -18.07 9.71 -23.33
C VAL A 395 -16.76 10.48 -23.37
N PRO A 396 -16.75 11.81 -23.13
CA PRO A 396 -15.49 12.51 -23.00
C PRO A 396 -14.82 12.20 -21.66
N GLU A 397 -13.49 12.25 -21.62
CA GLU A 397 -12.70 12.30 -20.40
C GLU A 397 -12.72 13.72 -19.82
N LEU A 398 -12.87 13.81 -18.50
CA LEU A 398 -12.72 15.04 -17.74
C LEU A 398 -11.24 15.26 -17.41
N VAL A 399 -10.73 16.42 -17.80
CA VAL A 399 -9.44 16.95 -17.35
C VAL A 399 -9.69 17.87 -16.15
N VAL A 400 -9.01 17.61 -15.03
CA VAL A 400 -8.93 18.52 -13.87
C VAL A 400 -7.48 18.95 -13.72
N ASP A 401 -7.17 20.21 -14.03
CA ASP A 401 -5.80 20.69 -14.24
C ASP A 401 -5.42 21.76 -13.21
N ASN A 402 -4.40 21.46 -12.42
CA ASN A 402 -3.65 22.42 -11.61
C ASN A 402 -2.44 22.88 -12.43
N TYR A 403 -2.71 23.79 -13.35
CA TYR A 403 -1.79 24.13 -14.43
C TYR A 403 -0.38 24.49 -13.93
N GLY A 404 0.62 23.78 -14.47
CA GLY A 404 2.03 23.93 -14.12
C GLY A 404 2.49 23.08 -12.94
N TYR A 405 1.59 22.33 -12.30
CA TYR A 405 1.91 21.34 -11.27
C TYR A 405 1.56 19.92 -11.75
N TYR A 406 0.28 19.63 -11.95
CA TYR A 406 -0.21 18.33 -12.42
C TYR A 406 -1.66 18.42 -12.92
N PHE A 407 -2.15 17.38 -13.60
CA PHE A 407 -3.57 17.20 -13.86
C PHE A 407 -4.04 15.77 -13.59
N PHE A 408 -5.34 15.62 -13.41
CA PHE A 408 -6.06 14.36 -13.29
C PHE A 408 -6.92 14.10 -14.52
N LEU A 409 -7.07 12.83 -14.89
CA LEU A 409 -8.01 12.38 -15.91
C LEU A 409 -9.05 11.45 -15.31
N TYR A 410 -10.31 11.71 -15.63
CA TYR A 410 -11.44 10.87 -15.24
C TYR A 410 -12.24 10.45 -16.46
N SER A 411 -12.63 9.18 -16.48
CA SER A 411 -13.64 8.64 -17.40
C SER A 411 -14.93 8.35 -16.62
N TYR A 412 -15.92 7.74 -17.28
CA TYR A 412 -17.20 7.39 -16.68
C TYR A 412 -17.68 6.02 -17.13
N LYS A 413 -18.07 5.18 -16.16
CA LYS A 413 -18.54 3.82 -16.42
C LYS A 413 -19.55 3.37 -15.38
N ASP A 414 -20.62 2.71 -15.84
CA ASP A 414 -21.61 2.03 -14.99
C ASP A 414 -22.22 2.86 -13.85
N GLY A 415 -22.26 4.18 -14.02
CA GLY A 415 -22.84 5.10 -13.05
C GLY A 415 -21.81 5.86 -12.20
N HIS A 416 -20.53 5.56 -12.37
CA HIS A 416 -19.44 6.04 -11.54
C HIS A 416 -18.38 6.77 -12.35
N VAL A 417 -17.69 7.69 -11.69
CA VAL A 417 -16.42 8.26 -12.15
C VAL A 417 -15.39 7.14 -12.14
N VAL A 418 -14.48 7.14 -13.11
CA VAL A 418 -13.34 6.22 -13.13
C VAL A 418 -12.08 7.08 -13.17
N PRO A 419 -11.30 7.20 -12.08
CA PRO A 419 -9.98 7.81 -12.16
C PRO A 419 -9.12 6.95 -13.09
N VAL A 420 -8.68 7.52 -14.22
CA VAL A 420 -7.93 6.80 -15.25
C VAL A 420 -6.47 7.21 -15.31
N GLY A 421 -6.12 8.36 -14.76
CA GLY A 421 -4.73 8.73 -14.53
C GLY A 421 -4.62 9.84 -13.49
N GLU A 422 -3.73 9.59 -12.54
CA GLU A 422 -3.47 10.42 -11.37
C GLU A 422 -2.10 11.07 -11.50
N ASP A 423 -1.96 12.32 -11.04
CA ASP A 423 -0.69 13.06 -10.97
C ASP A 423 0.12 13.10 -12.27
N PHE A 424 -0.49 13.49 -13.40
CA PHE A 424 0.27 13.84 -14.61
C PHE A 424 1.07 15.12 -14.38
N GLY A 425 2.25 14.98 -13.79
CA GLY A 425 3.09 16.08 -13.31
C GLY A 425 3.78 16.85 -14.44
N TYR A 426 3.63 18.17 -14.43
CA TYR A 426 4.45 19.05 -15.24
C TYR A 426 5.80 19.32 -14.54
N GLY A 427 6.86 19.49 -15.31
CA GLY A 427 8.19 19.87 -14.85
C GLY A 427 9.01 18.76 -14.20
N ALA A 428 8.38 17.76 -13.56
CA ALA A 428 9.06 16.56 -13.09
C ALA A 428 9.70 15.83 -14.28
N GLY A 429 10.98 15.44 -14.18
CA GLY A 429 11.73 14.87 -15.31
C GLY A 429 11.91 15.83 -16.50
N GLY A 430 11.54 17.11 -16.37
CA GLY A 430 11.52 18.02 -17.52
C GLY A 430 10.33 17.80 -18.47
N ILE A 431 9.27 17.12 -18.02
CA ILE A 431 8.03 16.96 -18.77
C ILE A 431 7.37 18.33 -18.96
N ALA A 432 7.30 18.81 -20.20
CA ALA A 432 6.72 20.12 -20.48
C ALA A 432 5.19 20.07 -20.58
N ASP A 433 4.67 19.09 -21.33
CA ASP A 433 3.26 18.96 -21.66
C ASP A 433 2.92 17.49 -21.92
N TYR A 434 1.64 17.17 -21.80
CA TYR A 434 1.05 15.91 -22.26
C TYR A 434 0.13 16.21 -23.44
N GLU A 435 0.16 15.34 -24.45
CA GLU A 435 -0.62 15.53 -25.66
C GLU A 435 -1.41 14.26 -25.99
N TYR A 436 -2.61 14.40 -26.53
CA TYR A 436 -3.44 13.27 -26.93
C TYR A 436 -3.86 13.34 -28.39
N VAL A 437 -4.30 12.20 -28.92
CA VAL A 437 -4.92 12.14 -30.25
C VAL A 437 -6.40 11.88 -30.11
N PRO A 438 -7.27 12.80 -30.56
CA PRO A 438 -8.71 12.63 -30.44
C PRO A 438 -9.19 11.31 -31.04
N LYS A 439 -9.99 10.57 -30.26
CA LYS A 439 -10.62 9.30 -30.60
C LYS A 439 -9.67 8.17 -31.01
N LYS A 440 -8.44 8.16 -30.51
CA LYS A 440 -7.46 7.10 -30.81
C LYS A 440 -6.89 6.39 -29.60
N ASN A 441 -7.30 6.77 -28.39
CA ASN A 441 -6.79 6.22 -27.14
C ASN A 441 -5.26 6.25 -27.10
N CYS A 442 -4.69 7.42 -27.32
CA CYS A 442 -3.25 7.61 -27.42
C CYS A 442 -2.89 8.96 -26.82
N ILE A 443 -2.11 8.91 -25.75
CA ILE A 443 -1.44 10.05 -25.13
C ILE A 443 0.06 9.90 -25.38
N ARG A 444 0.78 10.99 -25.57
CA ARG A 444 2.23 11.02 -25.59
C ARG A 444 2.75 12.13 -24.68
N TYR A 445 3.97 11.95 -24.20
CA TYR A 445 4.72 13.00 -23.52
C TYR A 445 6.22 12.76 -23.67
N TRP A 446 6.99 13.83 -23.46
CA TRP A 446 8.45 13.79 -23.49
C TRP A 446 9.00 13.96 -22.09
N ASN A 447 9.99 13.14 -21.74
CA ASN A 447 10.78 13.25 -20.51
C ASN A 447 12.23 13.59 -20.89
N SER A 448 12.97 14.31 -20.05
CA SER A 448 14.32 14.78 -20.33
C SER A 448 15.18 14.86 -19.07
N ASP A 449 15.91 13.79 -18.80
CA ASP A 449 16.82 13.68 -17.68
C ASP A 449 18.22 14.23 -18.01
N TYR A 450 19.00 14.50 -16.96
CA TYR A 450 20.39 14.99 -17.09
C TYR A 450 20.51 16.23 -17.99
N ALA A 451 19.55 17.17 -17.86
CA ALA A 451 19.45 18.36 -18.71
C ALA A 451 19.29 18.06 -20.22
N GLY A 452 18.58 16.97 -20.56
CA GLY A 452 18.27 16.55 -21.93
C GLY A 452 19.35 15.69 -22.59
N ILE A 453 20.28 15.14 -21.79
CA ILE A 453 21.25 14.15 -22.29
C ILE A 453 20.53 12.83 -22.54
N VAL A 454 19.58 12.45 -21.66
CA VAL A 454 18.69 11.32 -21.88
C VAL A 454 17.29 11.88 -22.11
N CYS A 455 16.68 11.54 -23.24
CA CYS A 455 15.33 11.97 -23.58
C CYS A 455 14.45 10.76 -23.89
N ASP A 456 13.28 10.69 -23.27
CA ASP A 456 12.29 9.67 -23.56
C ASP A 456 11.06 10.26 -24.22
N LEU A 457 10.55 9.55 -25.22
CA LEU A 457 9.22 9.75 -25.76
C LEU A 457 8.37 8.55 -25.39
N HIS A 458 7.34 8.79 -24.58
CA HIS A 458 6.39 7.77 -24.15
C HIS A 458 5.09 7.89 -24.93
N PHE A 459 4.49 6.74 -25.23
CA PHE A 459 3.13 6.60 -25.71
C PHE A 459 2.36 5.74 -24.72
N ILE A 460 1.25 6.27 -24.22
CA ILE A 460 0.39 5.61 -23.24
C ILE A 460 -1.05 5.60 -23.72
N SER A 461 -1.84 4.66 -23.22
CA SER A 461 -3.26 4.53 -23.52
C SER A 461 -4.04 4.07 -22.28
N ILE A 462 -5.37 4.11 -22.34
CA ILE A 462 -6.24 3.62 -21.28
C ILE A 462 -6.74 2.22 -21.65
N HIS A 463 -6.50 1.24 -20.78
CA HIS A 463 -7.06 -0.10 -20.88
C HIS A 463 -7.75 -0.49 -19.58
N ASP A 464 -9.01 -0.92 -19.67
CA ASP A 464 -9.82 -1.33 -18.52
C ASP A 464 -9.82 -0.32 -17.36
N GLY A 465 -9.78 0.98 -17.69
CA GLY A 465 -9.77 2.09 -16.72
C GLY A 465 -8.39 2.39 -16.12
N LYS A 466 -7.30 1.86 -16.67
CA LYS A 466 -5.93 2.09 -16.18
C LYS A 466 -5.01 2.58 -17.31
N ILE A 467 -4.01 3.40 -16.97
CA ILE A 467 -2.92 3.75 -17.89
C ILE A 467 -2.07 2.51 -18.21
N VAL A 468 -1.74 2.34 -19.48
CA VAL A 468 -0.75 1.38 -19.98
C VAL A 468 0.34 2.13 -20.73
N TYR A 469 1.60 1.80 -20.43
CA TYR A 469 2.78 2.35 -21.10
C TYR A 469 3.12 1.52 -22.34
N ASP A 470 2.40 1.77 -23.44
CA ASP A 470 2.45 0.94 -24.64
C ASP A 470 3.83 0.88 -25.29
N TYR A 471 4.46 2.06 -25.47
CA TYR A 471 5.70 2.20 -26.22
C TYR A 471 6.58 3.31 -25.65
N THR A 472 7.89 3.09 -25.65
CA THR A 472 8.89 4.11 -25.30
C THR A 472 9.98 4.15 -26.36
N CYS A 473 10.39 5.37 -26.72
CA CYS A 473 11.58 5.66 -27.50
C CYS A 473 12.56 6.45 -26.64
N GLN A 474 13.63 5.81 -26.21
CA GLN A 474 14.70 6.45 -25.43
C GLN A 474 15.82 6.89 -26.36
N MET A 475 16.29 8.13 -26.16
CA MET A 475 17.36 8.76 -26.91
C MET A 475 18.47 9.18 -25.94
N ASP A 476 19.56 8.42 -25.95
CA ASP A 476 20.77 8.70 -25.21
C ASP A 476 21.68 9.56 -26.09
N ASN A 477 21.85 10.83 -25.74
CA ASN A 477 22.70 11.78 -26.46
C ASN A 477 24.14 11.78 -25.95
N TYR A 478 24.59 10.65 -25.39
CA TYR A 478 25.95 10.38 -24.89
C TYR A 478 26.38 8.98 -25.32
N ASP A 479 27.69 8.70 -25.26
CA ASP A 479 28.23 7.35 -25.46
C ASP A 479 28.54 6.75 -24.09
N ASP A 480 27.91 5.62 -23.75
CA ASP A 480 28.18 4.84 -22.53
C ASP A 480 29.49 4.06 -22.68
N LEU A 481 30.58 4.63 -22.20
CA LEU A 481 31.95 4.13 -22.33
C LEU A 481 32.31 3.11 -21.25
N ASP A 482 31.71 3.20 -20.06
CA ASP A 482 31.96 2.29 -18.94
C ASP A 482 30.95 1.14 -18.85
N GLY A 483 29.84 1.21 -19.58
CA GLY A 483 28.83 0.17 -19.71
C GLY A 483 27.87 0.11 -18.53
N ASN A 484 27.79 1.17 -17.72
CA ASN A 484 26.94 1.21 -16.53
C ASN A 484 25.48 1.63 -16.85
N GLY A 485 25.19 2.08 -18.08
CA GLY A 485 23.85 2.47 -18.52
C GLY A 485 23.42 3.90 -18.12
N TYR A 486 24.31 4.71 -17.56
CA TYR A 486 24.06 6.08 -17.10
C TYR A 486 25.18 7.02 -17.54
N PRO A 487 24.89 8.31 -17.79
CA PRO A 487 25.92 9.25 -18.19
C PRO A 487 26.84 9.59 -17.00
N SER A 488 28.12 9.24 -17.12
CA SER A 488 29.17 9.58 -16.15
C SER A 488 29.74 11.00 -16.35
N GLU A 489 30.44 11.55 -15.35
CA GLU A 489 31.01 12.90 -15.45
C GLU A 489 31.94 13.07 -16.67
N ASP A 490 32.69 12.03 -17.03
CA ASP A 490 33.61 12.06 -18.17
C ASP A 490 32.87 12.02 -19.53
N GLU A 491 31.70 11.39 -19.58
CA GLU A 491 30.84 11.28 -20.76
C GLU A 491 29.99 12.54 -20.99
N MET A 492 29.73 13.30 -19.92
CA MET A 492 28.95 14.54 -19.95
C MET A 492 29.79 15.79 -20.23
N THR A 493 31.09 15.66 -20.52
CA THR A 493 31.90 16.83 -20.89
C THR A 493 31.47 17.41 -22.23
N ASP A 494 31.59 18.74 -22.39
CA ASP A 494 31.28 19.42 -23.68
C ASP A 494 32.01 18.77 -24.88
N GLU A 495 33.23 18.27 -24.68
CA GLU A 495 34.01 17.60 -25.74
C GLU A 495 33.49 16.19 -26.05
N ALA A 496 33.02 15.44 -25.05
CA ALA A 496 32.44 14.13 -25.21
C ALA A 496 31.07 14.22 -25.90
N LEU A 497 30.16 15.03 -25.38
CA LEU A 497 28.83 15.24 -25.96
C LEU A 497 28.89 15.78 -27.40
N ALA A 498 29.87 16.64 -27.73
CA ALA A 498 30.06 17.12 -29.10
C ALA A 498 30.51 16.05 -30.10
N LYS A 499 30.99 14.90 -29.63
CA LYS A 499 31.47 13.77 -30.44
C LYS A 499 30.60 12.52 -30.31
N ALA A 500 29.68 12.50 -29.34
CA ALA A 500 28.83 11.36 -29.07
C ALA A 500 28.08 10.94 -30.34
N GLU A 501 28.08 9.64 -30.63
CA GLU A 501 27.19 9.07 -31.63
C GLU A 501 25.77 8.90 -31.06
N GLY A 502 25.70 8.66 -29.75
CA GLY A 502 24.46 8.44 -29.04
C GLY A 502 23.80 7.10 -29.41
N LYS A 503 22.64 6.85 -28.80
CA LYS A 503 21.87 5.64 -29.03
C LYS A 503 20.38 5.95 -28.98
N THR A 504 19.62 5.30 -29.85
CA THR A 504 18.16 5.26 -29.73
C THR A 504 17.74 3.83 -29.48
N SER A 505 16.90 3.63 -28.47
CA SER A 505 16.34 2.33 -28.15
C SER A 505 14.82 2.39 -28.07
N TYR A 506 14.19 1.26 -28.37
CA TYR A 506 12.75 1.15 -28.43
C TYR A 506 12.27 0.01 -27.53
N SER A 507 11.23 0.27 -26.76
CA SER A 507 10.60 -0.72 -25.91
C SER A 507 9.09 -0.66 -26.03
N ALA A 508 8.44 -1.76 -25.66
CA ALA A 508 7.00 -1.89 -25.60
C ALA A 508 6.60 -2.72 -24.38
N ASP A 509 5.37 -2.53 -23.93
CA ASP A 509 4.76 -3.40 -22.93
C ASP A 509 4.63 -4.84 -23.47
N ASP A 510 4.14 -4.98 -24.71
CA ASP A 510 4.06 -6.28 -25.41
C ASP A 510 5.45 -6.84 -25.74
N LYS A 511 5.93 -7.75 -24.88
CA LYS A 511 7.23 -8.44 -25.01
C LYS A 511 7.31 -9.40 -26.20
N SER A 512 6.21 -9.66 -26.91
CA SER A 512 6.20 -10.51 -28.10
C SER A 512 6.65 -9.80 -29.37
N LEU A 513 6.67 -8.46 -29.38
CA LEU A 513 7.04 -7.65 -30.53
C LEU A 513 8.56 -7.64 -30.76
N SER A 514 8.97 -7.67 -32.03
CA SER A 514 10.36 -7.44 -32.41
C SER A 514 10.70 -5.94 -32.42
N GLN A 515 11.98 -5.61 -32.26
CA GLN A 515 12.47 -4.22 -32.30
C GLN A 515 12.04 -3.45 -33.57
N ASP A 516 12.09 -4.11 -34.74
CA ASP A 516 11.65 -3.54 -36.01
C ASP A 516 10.13 -3.25 -36.04
N GLU A 517 9.32 -4.01 -35.31
CA GLU A 517 7.87 -3.80 -35.20
C GLU A 517 7.56 -2.64 -34.26
N ILE A 518 8.25 -2.58 -33.12
CA ILE A 518 8.13 -1.50 -32.13
C ILE A 518 8.50 -0.16 -32.78
N GLN A 519 9.67 -0.09 -33.44
CA GLN A 519 10.12 1.13 -34.12
C GLN A 519 9.09 1.62 -35.15
N LYS A 520 8.61 0.74 -36.03
CA LYS A 520 7.60 1.13 -37.05
C LYS A 520 6.31 1.61 -36.42
N LYS A 521 5.92 1.03 -35.29
CA LYS A 521 4.72 1.45 -34.57
C LYS A 521 4.89 2.84 -33.97
N ILE A 522 6.03 3.11 -33.34
CA ILE A 522 6.38 4.44 -32.81
C ILE A 522 6.43 5.48 -33.94
N GLU A 523 7.05 5.16 -35.09
CA GLU A 523 7.06 6.02 -36.27
C GLU A 523 5.62 6.35 -36.74
N GLN A 524 4.74 5.35 -36.77
CA GLN A 524 3.33 5.56 -37.13
C GLN A 524 2.58 6.44 -36.11
N LEU A 525 2.81 6.24 -34.81
CA LEU A 525 2.16 7.03 -33.76
C LEU A 525 2.57 8.50 -33.83
N GLN A 526 3.82 8.79 -34.19
CA GLN A 526 4.33 10.16 -34.37
C GLN A 526 3.67 10.91 -35.54
N GLU A 527 3.11 10.21 -36.53
CA GLU A 527 2.41 10.83 -37.67
C GLU A 527 1.01 11.35 -37.32
N TYR A 528 0.50 11.07 -36.12
CA TYR A 528 -0.80 11.57 -35.70
C TYR A 528 -0.79 13.08 -35.44
N GLU A 529 -1.98 13.67 -35.52
CA GLU A 529 -2.21 15.06 -35.10
C GLU A 529 -2.59 15.04 -33.62
N TYR A 530 -1.79 15.74 -32.81
CA TYR A 530 -1.92 15.76 -31.36
C TYR A 530 -2.46 17.12 -30.90
N GLU A 531 -3.22 17.08 -29.81
CA GLU A 531 -3.70 18.24 -29.07
C GLU A 531 -3.15 18.18 -27.64
N THR A 532 -2.80 19.33 -27.06
CA THR A 532 -2.34 19.39 -25.66
C THR A 532 -3.49 19.10 -24.71
N ILE A 533 -3.24 18.26 -23.70
CA ILE A 533 -4.15 18.05 -22.57
C ILE A 533 -3.89 19.17 -21.57
N HIS A 534 -4.89 20.01 -21.32
CA HIS A 534 -4.86 21.01 -20.27
C HIS A 534 -6.28 21.49 -19.95
N GLY A 535 -6.46 22.12 -18.80
CA GLY A 535 -7.70 22.79 -18.42
C GLY A 535 -7.94 24.04 -19.27
N GLN A 536 -9.20 24.28 -19.64
CA GLN A 536 -9.59 25.37 -20.54
C GLN A 536 -10.56 26.36 -19.91
N TYR A 537 -11.35 25.89 -18.94
CA TYR A 537 -12.46 26.64 -18.35
C TYR A 537 -12.31 26.66 -16.83
N ASP A 538 -12.67 27.77 -16.20
CA ASP A 538 -13.00 27.74 -14.77
C ASP A 538 -14.29 26.92 -14.54
N SER A 539 -14.63 26.61 -13.29
CA SER A 539 -15.80 25.79 -13.00
C SER A 539 -17.11 26.39 -13.50
N VAL A 540 -17.26 27.71 -13.45
CA VAL A 540 -18.49 28.42 -13.86
C VAL A 540 -18.70 28.26 -15.36
N ASP A 541 -17.68 28.58 -16.15
CA ASP A 541 -17.71 28.42 -17.60
C ASP A 541 -17.83 26.93 -18.00
N PHE A 542 -17.21 26.03 -17.24
CA PHE A 542 -17.26 24.58 -17.48
C PHE A 542 -18.69 24.01 -17.35
N TYR A 543 -19.46 24.43 -16.35
CA TYR A 543 -20.87 24.03 -16.25
C TYR A 543 -21.69 24.46 -17.47
N ASP A 544 -21.38 25.64 -18.01
CA ASP A 544 -21.97 26.18 -19.23
C ASP A 544 -21.58 25.41 -20.50
N VAL A 545 -20.36 24.84 -20.54
CA VAL A 545 -19.92 23.90 -21.59
C VAL A 545 -20.69 22.60 -21.50
N MET A 546 -20.72 21.96 -20.33
CA MET A 546 -21.43 20.69 -20.11
C MET A 546 -22.93 20.77 -20.44
N ALA A 547 -23.57 21.92 -20.18
CA ALA A 547 -24.99 22.14 -20.45
C ALA A 547 -25.32 22.27 -21.95
N LYS A 548 -24.34 22.57 -22.81
CA LYS A 548 -24.53 22.75 -24.27
C LYS A 548 -24.31 21.46 -25.06
N MET A 549 -23.54 20.52 -24.50
CA MET A 549 -23.40 19.15 -25.00
C MET A 549 -24.65 18.35 -24.64
#